data_AF-B3M8W4-F1
#
_entry.id   AF-B3M8W4-F1
#
_cell.length_a   1.000
_cell.length_b   1.000
_cell.length_c   1.000
_cell.angle_alpha   90.00
_cell.angle_beta   90.00
_cell.angle_gamma   90.00
#
_symmetry.space_group_name_H-M   'P 1'
#
loop_
_entity.id
_entity.type
_entity.pdbx_description
1 polymer ?
#
loop_
_entity_poly.entity_id
_entity_poly.type
_entity_poly.pdbx_seq_one_letter_code
_entity_poly.pdbx_strand_id
1 'polypeptide(L)' 'MSAANKVNHLVGATSRFIAGRNAVQTVYWRTSAGPNPRMVKTNKFCEFDRSQKAPQSVRLQKYNRSFIGKEA' A
#
# COMPACT_ATOMS: atom_id res chain seq x y z
N MET A 1 2.59 25.62 14.45
CA MET A 1 2.04 24.36 13.90
C MET A 1 2.69 23.20 14.64
N SER A 2 2.07 22.71 15.72
CA SER A 2 2.66 21.72 16.63
C SER A 2 2.57 20.29 16.08
N ALA A 3 3.63 19.51 16.28
CA ALA A 3 3.82 18.14 15.81
C ALA A 3 2.82 17.08 16.37
N ALA A 4 1.80 17.52 17.12
CA ALA A 4 0.76 16.66 17.71
C ALA A 4 -0.24 16.06 16.70
N ASN A 5 -0.24 16.49 15.43
CA ASN A 5 -1.09 15.93 14.37
C ASN A 5 -0.56 14.61 13.76
N LYS A 6 0.47 13.99 14.35
CA LYS A 6 1.09 12.73 13.87
C LYS A 6 0.85 11.53 14.79
N VAL A 7 -0.19 11.54 15.62
CA VAL A 7 -0.63 10.30 16.27
C VAL A 7 -1.21 9.38 15.20
N ASN A 8 -0.57 8.23 14.99
CA ASN A 8 -1.05 7.22 14.07
C ASN A 8 -2.47 6.83 14.46
N HIS A 9 -3.46 7.37 13.74
CA HIS A 9 -4.87 7.04 13.86
C HIS A 9 -5.17 5.56 13.56
N LEU A 10 -4.19 4.69 13.38
CA LEU A 10 -4.38 3.29 13.01
C LEU A 10 -4.44 2.41 14.26
N VAL A 11 -5.58 1.78 14.48
CA VAL A 11 -5.80 0.79 15.55
C VAL A 11 -5.38 -0.60 15.08
N GLY A 12 -5.71 -0.94 13.83
CA GLY A 12 -5.36 -2.23 13.26
C GLY A 12 -5.73 -2.33 11.79
N ALA A 13 -5.21 -3.35 11.13
CA ALA A 13 -5.51 -3.64 9.74
C ALA A 13 -5.64 -5.15 9.50
N THR A 14 -6.45 -5.51 8.52
CA THR A 14 -6.58 -6.89 8.05
C THR A 14 -6.63 -6.89 6.53
N SER A 15 -5.77 -7.70 5.92
CA SER A 15 -5.74 -7.90 4.47
C SER A 15 -6.23 -9.29 4.12
N ARG A 16 -7.02 -9.41 3.05
CA ARG A 16 -7.41 -10.69 2.46
C ARG A 16 -7.21 -10.67 0.96
N PHE A 17 -6.74 -11.79 0.41
CA PHE A 17 -6.74 -12.03 -1.02
C PHE A 17 -8.09 -12.56 -1.48
N ILE A 18 -8.60 -12.05 -2.59
CA ILE A 18 -9.84 -12.52 -3.20
C ILE A 18 -9.47 -13.36 -4.43
N ALA A 19 -9.44 -14.68 -4.23
CA ALA A 19 -9.27 -15.64 -5.31
C ALA A 19 -10.32 -15.43 -6.41
N GLY A 20 -9.92 -15.59 -7.68
CA GLY A 20 -10.77 -15.33 -8.84
C GLY A 20 -10.91 -13.86 -9.25
N ARG A 21 -10.63 -12.91 -8.35
CA ARG A 21 -10.55 -11.47 -8.67
C ARG A 21 -9.12 -10.95 -8.80
N ASN A 22 -8.11 -11.77 -8.47
CA ASN A 22 -6.71 -11.36 -8.40
C ASN A 22 -6.56 -10.01 -7.70
N ALA A 23 -7.16 -9.89 -6.51
CA ALA A 23 -7.20 -8.61 -5.81
C ALA A 23 -7.00 -8.77 -4.31
N VAL A 24 -6.41 -7.77 -3.68
CA VAL A 24 -6.27 -7.67 -2.23
C VAL A 24 -7.21 -6.59 -1.71
N GLN A 25 -7.93 -6.94 -0.65
CA GLN A 25 -8.72 -6.01 0.13
C GLN A 25 -8.06 -5.83 1.49
N THR A 26 -7.79 -4.58 1.85
CA THR A 26 -7.29 -4.21 3.18
C THR A 26 -8.33 -3.35 3.89
N VAL A 27 -8.72 -3.78 5.07
CA VAL A 27 -9.56 -3.02 6.00
C VAL A 27 -8.65 -2.41 7.06
N TYR A 28 -8.84 -1.13 7.34
CA TYR A 28 -8.17 -0.43 8.43
C TYR A 28 -9.21 0.03 9.45
N TRP A 29 -8.91 -0.19 10.72
CA TRP A 29 -9.62 0.39 11.85
C TRP A 29 -8.84 1.58 12.35
N ARG A 30 -9.49 2.73 12.43
CA ARG A 30 -8.85 3.99 12.79
C ARG A 30 -9.60 4.73 13.89
N THR A 31 -8.89 5.49 14.70
CA THR A 31 -9.51 6.50 15.57
C THR A 31 -9.70 7.79 14.78
N SER A 32 -10.89 8.40 14.84
CA SER A 32 -11.10 9.71 14.23
C SER A 32 -10.32 10.79 14.99
N ALA A 33 -9.84 11.80 14.27
CA ALA A 33 -9.28 12.99 14.90
C ALA A 33 -10.39 13.82 15.57
N GLY A 34 -10.04 14.56 16.62
CA GLY A 34 -10.93 15.51 17.30
C GLY A 34 -11.18 15.20 18.78
N PRO A 35 -11.93 16.08 19.47
CA PRO A 35 -12.12 16.03 20.92
C PRO A 35 -12.92 14.81 21.42
N ASN A 36 -13.66 14.13 20.53
CA ASN A 36 -14.43 12.93 20.84
C ASN A 36 -14.11 11.83 19.81
N PRO A 37 -13.00 11.08 19.97
CA PRO A 37 -12.55 10.12 18.97
C PRO A 37 -13.53 8.95 18.85
N ARG A 38 -13.92 8.62 17.61
CA ARG A 38 -14.75 7.46 17.25
C ARG A 38 -13.92 6.44 16.50
N MET A 39 -14.35 5.18 16.55
CA MET A 39 -13.76 4.14 15.70
C MET A 39 -14.34 4.25 14.28
N VAL A 40 -13.46 4.33 13.29
CA VAL A 40 -13.79 4.47 11.86
C VAL A 40 -13.21 3.28 11.11
N LYS A 41 -14.01 2.70 10.21
CA LYS A 41 -13.56 1.67 9.25
C LYS A 41 -13.25 2.31 7.91
N THR A 42 -12.08 2.04 7.36
CA THR A 42 -11.77 2.39 5.96
C THR A 42 -11.36 1.15 5.19
N ASN A 43 -11.74 1.07 3.91
CA ASN A 43 -11.45 -0.07 3.03
C ASN A 43 -10.60 0.41 1.86
N LYS A 44 -9.54 -0.34 1.55
CA LYS A 44 -8.73 -0.15 0.35
C LYS A 44 -8.72 -1.43 -0.46
N PHE A 45 -8.98 -1.29 -1.75
CA PHE A 45 -8.96 -2.38 -2.72
C PHE A 45 -7.80 -2.17 -3.70
N CYS A 46 -7.08 -3.25 -4.00
CA CYS A 46 -5.99 -3.27 -4.94
C CYS A 46 -6.19 -4.46 -5.89
N GLU A 47 -6.44 -4.17 -7.17
CA GLU A 47 -6.54 -5.19 -8.20
C GLU A 47 -5.17 -5.44 -8.81
N PHE A 48 -4.82 -6.71 -9.01
CA PHE A 48 -3.67 -7.11 -9.79
C PHE A 48 -4.13 -7.42 -11.20
N ASP A 49 -3.36 -6.93 -12.17
CA ASP A 49 -3.57 -7.30 -13.56
C ASP A 49 -3.46 -8.83 -13.69
N ARG A 50 -4.42 -9.43 -14.41
CA ARG A 50 -4.38 -10.87 -14.77
C ARG A 50 -3.10 -11.23 -15.52
N SER A 51 -2.53 -10.28 -16.26
CA SER A 51 -1.27 -10.48 -16.97
C SER A 51 -0.03 -10.46 -16.06
N GLN A 52 -0.19 -10.25 -14.74
CA GLN A 52 0.88 -10.18 -13.73
C GLN A 52 2.02 -9.21 -14.10
N LYS A 53 1.75 -8.24 -14.97
CA LYS A 53 2.74 -7.21 -15.30
C LYS A 53 2.92 -6.31 -14.09
N ALA A 54 4.16 -6.16 -13.65
CA ALA A 54 4.50 -5.13 -12.67
C ALA A 54 3.98 -3.74 -13.16
N PRO A 55 3.63 -2.81 -12.26
CA PRO A 55 3.19 -1.47 -12.64
C PRO A 55 4.17 -0.83 -13.63
N GLN A 56 3.67 -0.04 -14.59
CA GLN A 56 4.51 0.55 -15.64
C GLN A 56 5.66 1.38 -15.05
N SER A 57 5.42 2.09 -13.95
CA SER A 57 6.45 2.83 -13.21
C SER A 57 7.59 1.96 -12.68
N VAL A 58 7.28 0.71 -12.25
CA VAL A 58 8.28 -0.27 -11.80
C VAL A 58 8.98 -0.92 -12.99
N ARG A 59 8.26 -1.23 -14.08
CA ARG A 59 8.84 -1.80 -15.31
C ARG A 59 9.78 -0.83 -16.03
N LEU A 60 9.50 0.46 -15.97
CA LEU A 60 10.28 1.50 -16.62
C LEU A 60 11.42 2.05 -15.77
N GLN A 61 11.55 1.63 -14.50
CA GLN A 61 12.79 1.80 -13.76
C GLN A 61 13.86 0.96 -14.47
N LYS A 62 14.55 1.60 -15.42
CA LYS A 62 15.76 1.07 -16.05
C LYS A 62 16.70 0.70 -14.91
N TYR A 63 16.82 -0.59 -14.64
CA TYR A 63 17.87 -1.12 -13.78
C TYR A 63 19.19 -0.50 -14.25
N ASN A 64 19.85 0.24 -13.35
CA ASN A 64 21.16 0.80 -13.64
C ASN A 64 22.11 -0.41 -13.77
N ARG A 65 22.31 -0.89 -15.01
CA ARG A 65 23.11 -2.08 -15.34
C ARG A 65 24.62 -1.84 -15.22
N SER A 66 25.04 -0.81 -14.48
CA SER A 66 26.45 -0.45 -14.29
C SER A 66 27.29 -1.54 -13.60
N PHE A 67 26.66 -2.62 -13.12
CA PHE A 67 27.33 -3.73 -12.45
C PHE A 67 27.67 -4.93 -13.36
N ILE A 68 27.21 -4.96 -14.62
CA ILE A 68 27.71 -5.99 -15.56
C ILE A 68 29.08 -5.53 -16.05
N GLY A 69 30.11 -5.91 -15.28
CA GLY A 69 31.51 -5.70 -15.64
C GLY A 69 31.79 -6.26 -17.02
N LYS A 70 32.37 -5.42 -17.88
CA LYS A 70 33.10 -5.91 -19.05
C LYS A 70 34.39 -6.51 -18.54
N GLU A 71 34.49 -7.84 -18.53
CA GLU A 71 35.79 -8.48 -18.63
C GLU A 71 35.91 -9.07 -20.04
N ALA A 72 37.02 -8.69 -20.67
CA ALA A 72 37.46 -9.04 -22.00
C ALA A 72 38.35 -10.29 -21.96
#